data_AF-A0A8S2UCH4-F1
#
_entry.id   AF-A0A8S2UCH4-F1
#
_cell.length_a   1.000
_cell.length_b   1.000
_cell.length_c   1.000
_cell.angle_alpha   90.00
_cell.angle_beta   90.00
_cell.angle_gamma   90.00
#
_symmetry.space_group_name_H-M   'P 1'
#
loop_
_entity.id
_entity.type
_entity.pdbx_description
1 polymer ?
#
loop_
_entity_poly.entity_id
_entity_poly.type
_entity_poly.pdbx_seq_one_letter_code
_entity_poly.pdbx_strand_id
1 'polypeptide(L)'
;MFVLIGIITLLSILVGYVFYFRSKRQEGNGDQRTSIITLKNSEIKHTLPLLHKENVSHDTRRFRFQLPSCDHVLGLSPGQHIYLTVRPIDNDQQIIKRPYSPVTTDNDARGYFDLVIKIYPN
;
A
#
# COMPACT_ATOMS: atom_id res chain seq x y z
N MET A 1 29.96 -22.77 -49.18
CA MET A 1 28.79 -21.88 -49.04
C MET A 1 27.80 -22.37 -47.99
N PHE A 2 27.31 -23.62 -48.06
CA PHE A 2 26.31 -24.16 -47.12
C PHE A 2 26.75 -24.23 -45.65
N VAL A 3 28.03 -24.53 -45.38
CA VAL A 3 28.58 -24.60 -44.01
C VAL A 3 28.55 -23.23 -43.32
N LEU A 4 28.84 -22.15 -44.06
CA LEU A 4 28.87 -20.80 -43.51
C LEU A 4 27.46 -20.33 -43.12
N ILE A 5 26.46 -20.66 -43.94
CA ILE A 5 25.05 -20.33 -43.69
C ILE A 5 24.55 -21.06 -42.43
N GLY A 6 24.92 -22.32 -42.24
CA GLY A 6 24.55 -23.09 -41.04
C GLY A 6 25.13 -22.54 -39.74
N ILE A 7 26.34 -21.98 -39.78
CA ILE A 7 26.96 -21.37 -38.59
C ILE A 7 26.24 -20.07 -38.22
N ILE A 8 25.87 -19.24 -39.21
CA ILE A 8 25.20 -17.97 -38.98
C ILE A 8 23.80 -18.18 -38.38
N THR A 9 23.05 -19.18 -38.86
CA THR A 9 21.71 -19.50 -38.32
C THR A 9 21.77 -20.02 -36.89
N LEU A 10 22.78 -20.84 -36.55
CA LEU A 10 22.96 -21.31 -35.18
C LEU A 10 23.34 -20.17 -34.22
N LEU A 11 24.18 -19.23 -34.66
CA LEU A 11 24.56 -18.08 -33.85
C LEU A 11 23.39 -17.13 -33.62
N SER A 12 22.55 -16.86 -34.63
CA SER A 12 21.38 -16.00 -34.46
C SER A 12 20.32 -16.62 -33.54
N ILE A 13 20.11 -17.94 -33.60
CA ILE A 13 19.24 -18.66 -32.66
C ILE A 13 19.81 -18.57 -31.23
N LEU A 14 21.12 -18.79 -31.05
CA LEU A 14 21.76 -18.72 -29.74
C LEU A 14 21.66 -17.31 -29.13
N VAL A 15 21.94 -16.27 -29.93
CA VAL A 15 21.83 -14.87 -29.49
C VAL A 15 20.38 -14.52 -29.17
N GLY A 16 19.43 -14.94 -30.02
CA GLY A 16 18.00 -14.75 -29.76
C GLY A 16 17.55 -15.44 -28.48
N TYR A 17 18.02 -16.66 -28.21
CA TYR A 17 17.73 -17.39 -26.99
C TYR A 17 18.30 -16.69 -25.75
N VAL A 18 19.56 -16.23 -25.80
CA VAL A 18 20.18 -15.48 -24.70
C VAL A 18 19.44 -14.16 -24.45
N PHE A 19 19.04 -13.44 -25.50
CA PHE A 19 18.29 -12.20 -25.38
C PHE A 19 16.89 -12.44 -24.78
N TYR A 20 16.17 -13.44 -25.27
CA TYR A 20 14.88 -13.85 -24.71
C TYR A 20 14.99 -14.22 -23.22
N PHE A 21 16.02 -14.99 -22.86
CA PHE A 21 16.25 -15.38 -21.46
C PHE A 21 16.63 -14.17 -20.57
N ARG A 22 17.42 -13.23 -21.07
CA ARG A 22 17.73 -11.98 -20.35
C ARG A 22 16.51 -11.08 -20.22
N SER A 23 15.68 -10.97 -21.25
CA SER A 23 14.44 -10.19 -21.23
C SER A 23 13.46 -10.75 -20.21
N LYS A 24 13.27 -12.08 -20.17
CA LYS A 24 12.40 -12.75 -19.19
C LYS A 24 12.91 -12.60 -17.75
N ARG A 25 14.22 -12.39 -17.55
CA ARG A 25 14.82 -12.18 -16.24
C ARG A 25 14.61 -10.75 -15.71
N GLN A 26 14.30 -9.77 -16.57
CA GLN A 26 14.04 -8.39 -16.14
C GLN A 26 12.62 -8.17 -15.61
N GLU A 27 11.62 -8.96 -16.02
CA GLU A 27 10.25 -8.87 -15.50
C GLU A 27 10.10 -9.32 -14.03
N GLY A 28 11.15 -9.90 -13.43
CA GLY A 28 11.10 -10.49 -12.09
C GLY A 28 11.68 -9.63 -10.95
N ASN A 29 12.12 -8.39 -11.19
CA ASN A 29 12.80 -7.59 -10.16
C ASN A 29 11.99 -6.35 -9.74
N GLY A 30 10.77 -6.58 -9.25
CA GLY A 30 10.09 -5.59 -8.41
C GLY A 30 10.84 -5.47 -7.09
N ASP A 31 11.24 -4.25 -6.72
CA ASP A 31 11.96 -3.90 -5.49
C ASP A 31 11.16 -4.34 -4.24
N GLN A 32 11.28 -5.61 -3.83
CA GLN A 32 10.73 -6.12 -2.58
C GLN A 32 11.60 -5.64 -1.41
N ARG A 33 11.59 -4.33 -1.14
CA ARG A 33 11.99 -3.84 0.18
C ARG A 33 10.97 -4.40 1.16
N THR A 34 11.40 -5.29 2.06
CA THR A 34 10.59 -5.84 3.14
C THR A 34 9.90 -4.70 3.89
N SER A 35 8.61 -4.49 3.60
CA SER A 35 7.85 -3.37 4.17
C SER A 35 7.55 -3.65 5.64
N ILE A 36 7.82 -2.67 6.50
CA ILE A 36 7.57 -2.81 7.93
C ILE A 36 6.07 -2.63 8.16
N ILE A 37 5.39 -3.65 8.68
CA ILE A 37 3.93 -3.64 8.85
C ILE A 37 3.55 -3.03 10.20
N THR A 38 2.59 -2.10 10.20
CA THR A 38 2.05 -1.48 11.41
C THR A 38 1.07 -2.39 12.14
N LEU A 39 0.05 -2.91 11.44
CA LEU A 39 -1.00 -3.73 12.04
C LEU A 39 -0.65 -5.22 12.05
N LYS A 40 0.28 -5.62 12.93
CA LYS A 40 0.69 -7.04 13.05
C LYS A 40 -0.31 -7.91 13.81
N ASN A 41 -1.03 -7.33 14.76
CA ASN A 41 -2.02 -8.01 15.60
C ASN A 41 -3.29 -7.15 15.64
N SER A 42 -4.43 -7.75 15.27
CA SER A 42 -5.72 -7.06 15.19
C SER A 42 -6.33 -6.68 16.55
N GLU A 43 -5.87 -7.28 17.64
CA GLU A 43 -6.34 -6.97 19.00
C GLU A 43 -5.65 -5.74 19.61
N ILE A 44 -4.47 -5.37 19.07
CA ILE A 44 -3.68 -4.27 19.58
C ILE A 44 -4.19 -2.96 18.98
N LYS A 45 -4.46 -1.98 19.86
CA LYS A 45 -4.83 -0.63 19.46
C LYS A 45 -3.58 0.20 19.22
N HIS A 46 -3.51 0.83 18.05
CA HIS A 46 -2.44 1.74 17.70
C HIS A 46 -2.94 3.19 17.74
N THR A 47 -2.30 4.04 18.54
CA THR A 47 -2.53 5.48 18.53
C THR A 47 -1.63 6.11 17.48
N LEU A 48 -2.24 6.61 16.41
CA LEU A 48 -1.53 7.18 15.27
C LEU A 48 -1.89 8.67 15.15
N PRO A 49 -0.91 9.58 15.04
CA PRO A 49 -1.18 11.00 15.02
C PRO A 49 -1.81 11.42 13.68
N LEU A 50 -2.73 12.38 13.75
CA LEU A 50 -3.28 13.03 12.57
C LEU A 50 -2.24 14.00 12.00
N LEU A 51 -1.76 13.70 10.80
CA LEU A 51 -0.75 14.50 10.11
C LEU A 51 -1.37 15.63 9.28
N HIS A 52 -2.49 15.35 8.61
CA HIS A 52 -3.16 16.35 7.78
C HIS A 52 -4.68 16.12 7.71
N LYS A 53 -5.43 17.21 7.52
CA LYS A 53 -6.87 17.18 7.28
C LYS A 53 -7.20 18.09 6.10
N GLU A 54 -7.90 17.56 5.12
CA GLU A 54 -8.28 18.25 3.90
C GLU A 54 -9.80 18.23 3.70
N ASN A 55 -10.35 19.35 3.20
CA ASN A 55 -11.75 19.47 2.83
C ASN A 55 -11.94 18.95 1.40
N VAL A 56 -12.68 17.85 1.23
CA VAL A 56 -12.97 17.26 -0.09
C VAL A 56 -14.28 17.83 -0.67
N SER A 57 -15.32 18.00 0.15
CA SER A 57 -16.63 18.55 -0.27
C SER A 57 -17.20 19.51 0.78
N HIS A 58 -18.52 19.62 0.92
CA HIS A 58 -19.14 20.36 2.02
C HIS A 58 -19.15 19.54 3.33
N ASP A 59 -19.34 18.23 3.23
CA ASP A 59 -19.49 17.31 4.35
C ASP A 59 -18.38 16.24 4.42
N THR A 60 -17.49 16.17 3.44
CA THR A 60 -16.52 15.06 3.32
C THR A 60 -15.10 15.58 3.51
N ARG A 61 -14.34 14.93 4.39
CA ARG A 61 -12.95 15.29 4.79
C ARG A 61 -12.03 14.10 4.56
N ARG A 62 -10.81 14.38 4.09
CA ARG A 62 -9.71 13.41 4.05
C ARG A 62 -8.81 13.63 5.26
N PHE A 63 -8.56 12.56 6.01
CA PHE A 63 -7.70 12.55 7.19
C PHE A 63 -6.50 11.66 6.91
N ARG A 64 -5.31 12.25 7.00
CA ARG A 64 -4.03 11.53 6.84
C ARG A 64 -3.44 11.25 8.21
N PHE A 65 -3.19 9.99 8.51
CA PHE A 65 -2.56 9.56 9.75
C PHE A 65 -1.14 9.09 9.50
N GLN A 66 -0.22 9.47 10.37
CA GLN A 66 1.18 9.04 10.28
C GLN A 66 1.34 7.62 10.83
N LEU A 67 2.11 6.78 10.13
CA LEU A 67 2.56 5.49 10.63
C LEU A 67 3.84 5.65 11.47
N PRO A 68 4.28 4.62 12.22
CA PRO A 68 5.43 4.75 13.14
C PRO A 68 6.74 5.21 12.48
N SER A 69 6.95 4.95 11.18
CA SER A 69 8.04 5.51 10.41
C SER A 69 7.65 5.70 8.94
N CYS A 70 8.44 6.48 8.19
CA CYS A 70 8.24 6.70 6.75
C CYS A 70 8.31 5.42 5.90
N ASP A 71 8.94 4.36 6.41
CA ASP A 71 9.08 3.07 5.73
C ASP A 71 7.96 2.08 6.07
N HIS A 72 7.09 2.42 7.03
CA HIS A 72 5.97 1.55 7.39
C HIS A 72 4.88 1.55 6.32
N VAL A 73 4.21 0.42 6.19
CA VAL A 73 2.91 0.28 5.54
C VAL A 73 1.86 -0.08 6.57
N LEU A 74 0.58 0.04 6.21
CA LEU A 74 -0.50 -0.23 7.16
C LEU A 74 -0.63 -1.75 7.40
N GLY A 75 -0.52 -2.55 6.33
CA GLY A 75 -0.57 -4.01 6.39
C GLY A 75 -1.97 -4.59 6.26
N LEU A 76 -2.79 -4.02 5.38
CA LEU A 76 -4.15 -4.50 5.12
C LEU A 76 -4.24 -5.16 3.75
N SER A 77 -4.66 -6.42 3.73
CA SER A 77 -4.99 -7.10 2.49
C SER A 77 -6.25 -6.49 1.86
N PRO A 78 -6.40 -6.52 0.52
CA PRO A 78 -7.60 -6.05 -0.15
C PRO A 78 -8.88 -6.70 0.42
N GLY A 79 -9.90 -5.88 0.66
CA GLY A 79 -11.16 -6.30 1.27
C GLY A 79 -11.20 -6.21 2.81
N GLN A 80 -10.07 -5.94 3.47
CA GLN A 80 -10.02 -5.68 4.91
C GLN A 80 -10.30 -4.22 5.27
N HIS A 81 -10.58 -3.95 6.55
CA HIS A 81 -10.86 -2.63 7.09
C HIS A 81 -10.26 -2.48 8.50
N ILE A 82 -10.18 -1.25 9.00
CA ILE A 82 -9.73 -0.93 10.36
C ILE A 82 -10.90 -0.47 11.22
N TYR A 83 -10.73 -0.53 12.54
CA TYR A 83 -11.64 0.10 13.48
C TYR A 83 -11.02 1.37 14.07
N LEU A 84 -11.70 2.50 13.87
CA LEU A 84 -11.37 3.75 14.54
C LEU A 84 -12.14 3.81 15.86
N THR A 85 -11.40 4.04 16.94
CA THR A 85 -11.95 4.12 18.30
C THR A 85 -11.78 5.56 18.81
N VAL A 86 -12.87 6.20 19.23
CA VAL A 86 -12.89 7.58 19.73
C VAL A 86 -13.52 7.62 21.11
N ARG A 87 -12.99 8.47 21.99
CA ARG A 87 -13.68 8.93 23.19
C ARG A 87 -14.19 10.35 22.92
N PRO A 88 -15.52 10.57 22.87
CA PRO A 88 -16.09 11.89 22.71
C PRO A 88 -15.68 12.79 23.87
N ILE A 89 -15.39 14.06 23.56
CA ILE A 89 -15.03 15.07 24.56
C ILE A 89 -16.20 15.29 25.55
N ASP A 90 -17.43 15.20 25.06
CA ASP A 90 -18.63 15.52 25.83
C ASP A 90 -19.11 14.38 26.75
N ASN A 91 -18.62 13.15 26.54
CA ASN A 91 -18.98 12.00 27.34
C ASN A 91 -17.85 10.96 27.38
N ASP A 92 -16.94 11.15 28.34
CA ASP A 92 -15.74 10.33 28.52
C ASP A 92 -16.04 8.86 28.88
N GLN A 93 -17.29 8.53 29.22
CA GLN A 93 -17.72 7.16 29.52
C GLN A 93 -18.11 6.37 28.27
N GLN A 94 -18.35 7.01 27.13
CA GLN A 94 -18.76 6.31 25.91
C GLN A 94 -17.58 6.13 24.95
N ILE A 95 -17.20 4.89 24.69
CA ILE A 95 -16.22 4.57 23.64
C ILE A 95 -16.99 4.27 22.34
N ILE A 96 -16.75 5.05 21.30
CA ILE A 96 -17.33 4.82 19.97
C ILE A 96 -16.31 4.08 19.11
N LYS A 97 -16.72 2.93 18.54
CA LYS A 97 -15.92 2.12 17.62
C LYS A 97 -16.62 2.02 16.27
N ARG A 98 -15.96 2.41 15.19
CA ARG A 98 -16.53 2.37 13.82
C ARG A 98 -15.54 1.78 12.81
N PRO A 99 -16.00 0.91 11.90
CA PRO A 99 -15.15 0.38 10.83
C PRO A 99 -14.95 1.43 9.72
N TYR A 100 -13.74 1.52 9.18
CA TYR A 100 -13.40 2.31 8.01
C TYR A 100 -12.41 1.55 7.12
N SER A 101 -12.59 1.64 5.81
CA SER A 101 -11.62 1.14 4.84
C SER A 101 -10.74 2.29 4.36
N PRO A 102 -9.41 2.22 4.54
CA PRO A 102 -8.50 3.22 4.00
C PRO A 102 -8.60 3.32 2.48
N VAL A 103 -8.36 4.53 1.95
CA VAL A 103 -8.32 4.76 0.50
C VAL A 103 -6.92 4.55 -0.09
N THR A 104 -5.92 4.32 0.76
CA THR A 104 -4.53 4.03 0.40
C THR A 104 -4.25 2.54 0.50
N THR A 105 -3.42 2.01 -0.40
CA THR A 105 -2.91 0.63 -0.35
C THR A 105 -1.44 0.60 0.08
N ASP A 106 -0.95 -0.56 0.53
CA ASP A 106 0.45 -0.74 0.94
C ASP A 106 1.46 -0.57 -0.22
N ASN A 107 0.99 -0.65 -1.48
CA ASN A 107 1.81 -0.41 -2.66
C ASN A 107 1.93 1.08 -3.00
N ASP A 108 0.88 1.87 -2.69
CA ASP A 108 0.77 3.27 -3.11
C ASP A 108 1.22 4.25 -2.03
N ALA A 109 1.19 3.85 -0.76
CA ALA A 109 1.48 4.73 0.38
C ALA A 109 2.43 4.07 1.39
N ARG A 110 3.44 4.85 1.80
CA ARG A 110 4.37 4.51 2.88
C ARG A 110 4.42 5.65 3.89
N GLY A 111 4.50 5.30 5.17
CA GLY A 111 4.57 6.24 6.27
C GLY A 111 3.25 6.91 6.67
N TYR A 112 2.17 6.66 5.93
CA TYR A 112 0.85 7.19 6.24
C TYR A 112 -0.26 6.30 5.66
N PHE A 113 -1.49 6.55 6.11
CA PHE A 113 -2.69 6.11 5.41
C PHE A 113 -3.75 7.22 5.45
N ASP A 114 -4.64 7.21 4.45
CA ASP A 114 -5.72 8.19 4.36
C ASP A 114 -7.09 7.54 4.61
N LEU A 115 -7.94 8.23 5.38
CA LEU A 115 -9.37 7.95 5.49
C LEU A 115 -10.15 9.10 4.86
N VAL A 116 -11.16 8.78 4.06
CA VAL A 116 -12.13 9.77 3.57
C VAL A 116 -13.44 9.54 4.31
N ILE A 117 -13.84 10.52 5.12
CA ILE A 117 -14.96 10.38 6.05
C ILE A 117 -15.99 11.47 5.77
N LYS A 118 -17.24 11.04 5.62
CA LYS A 118 -18.42 11.92 5.56
C LYS A 118 -18.85 12.29 6.98
N ILE A 119 -18.97 13.59 7.24
CA ILE A 119 -19.35 14.19 8.50
C ILE A 119 -20.86 14.40 8.48
N TYR A 120 -21.55 13.75 9.41
CA TYR A 120 -22.98 13.91 9.60
C TYR A 120 -23.22 14.95 10.71
N PRO A 121 -24.14 15.91 10.51
CA PRO A 121 -24.58 16.79 11.58
C PRO A 121 -25.31 15.98 12.66
N ASN A 122 -25.27 16.49 13.90
CA ASN A 122 -26.04 15.96 15.02
C ASN A 122 -27.52 16.35 14.93
#